data_AF-A0A846U340-F1
#
_entry.id   AF-A0A846U340-F1
#
_cell.length_a   1.000
_cell.length_b   1.000
_cell.length_c   1.000
_cell.angle_alpha   90.00
_cell.angle_beta   90.00
_cell.angle_gamma   90.00
#
_symmetry.space_group_name_H-M   'P 1'
#
loop_
_entity.id
_entity.type
_entity.pdbx_description
1 polymer ?
#
loop_
_entity_poly.entity_id
_entity_poly.type
_entity_poly.pdbx_seq_one_letter_code
_entity_poly.pdbx_strand_id
1 'polypeptide(L)'
;LNAKWMGAWFAVIITITYAFVFNSVQANAIVDSMSSSFGVDVTPGNGMAFKVVVGLLLVILTSLIIFGGIRRISAVTQALVPAMALLYIALGVIVIVMNITEVPAMFMHIIEGAFGIREFVSGGFAAAFMMGLRRGLFSNEAGMGSAPNAGATASISHPAKQGYVQSLGVYFDTLLVCSMTAFIVLLSNPEYGTTQGAALTQTALADQLGTWAIHFLSVAIFLFAYSSVIGNYFYGEANILFLTGSRKAMLAFRLVTLAFVMLGAVV
;
A
#
# COMPACT_ATOMS: atom_id res chain seq x y z
N LEU A 1 30.02 6.59 -6.69
CA LEU A 1 30.66 5.26 -6.55
C LEU A 1 31.07 4.59 -7.88
N ASN A 2 30.66 5.04 -9.09
CA ASN A 2 31.05 4.43 -10.40
C ASN A 2 30.91 2.89 -10.52
N ALA A 3 30.27 2.23 -9.56
CA ALA A 3 30.10 0.79 -9.48
C ALA A 3 28.83 0.37 -10.24
N LYS A 4 28.95 0.28 -11.58
CA LYS A 4 27.82 -0.09 -12.47
C LYS A 4 27.18 -1.44 -12.10
N TRP A 5 27.97 -2.37 -11.57
CA TRP A 5 27.49 -3.69 -11.15
C TRP A 5 26.50 -3.59 -9.97
N MET A 6 26.73 -2.71 -9.00
CA MET A 6 25.81 -2.51 -7.86
C MET A 6 24.47 -1.95 -8.33
N GLY A 7 24.50 -1.02 -9.28
CA GLY A 7 23.29 -0.49 -9.90
C GLY A 7 22.50 -1.57 -10.65
N ALA A 8 23.19 -2.47 -11.35
CA ALA A 8 22.54 -3.57 -12.06
C ALA A 8 21.86 -4.56 -11.08
N TRP A 9 22.54 -4.95 -10.00
CA TRP A 9 21.96 -5.79 -8.95
C TRP A 9 20.74 -5.13 -8.31
N PHE A 10 20.86 -3.86 -7.93
CA PHE A 10 19.77 -3.09 -7.37
C PHE A 10 18.56 -3.04 -8.32
N ALA A 11 18.79 -2.76 -9.59
CA ALA A 11 17.74 -2.70 -10.60
C ALA A 11 17.01 -4.03 -10.76
N VAL A 12 17.72 -5.16 -10.77
CA VAL A 12 17.10 -6.51 -10.86
C VAL A 12 16.28 -6.80 -9.61
N ILE A 13 16.84 -6.57 -8.42
CA ILE A 13 16.16 -6.86 -7.14
C ILE A 13 14.88 -6.03 -7.02
N ILE A 14 14.96 -4.71 -7.21
CA ILE A 14 13.78 -3.84 -7.10
C ILE A 14 12.73 -4.20 -8.15
N THR A 15 13.14 -4.54 -9.38
CA THR A 15 12.19 -4.98 -10.42
C THR A 15 11.41 -6.22 -9.98
N ILE A 16 12.09 -7.24 -9.48
CA ILE A 16 11.44 -8.47 -9.02
C ILE A 16 10.56 -8.20 -7.80
N THR A 17 11.08 -7.52 -6.79
CA THR A 17 10.36 -7.27 -5.54
C THR A 17 9.15 -6.38 -5.74
N TYR A 18 9.28 -5.27 -6.47
CA TYR A 18 8.20 -4.29 -6.59
C TYR A 18 7.27 -4.60 -7.75
N ALA A 19 7.81 -4.65 -8.97
CA ALA A 19 6.97 -4.75 -10.16
C ALA A 19 6.28 -6.12 -10.30
N PHE A 20 6.78 -7.16 -9.62
CA PHE A 20 6.18 -8.50 -9.65
C PHE A 20 5.56 -8.87 -8.30
N VAL A 21 6.37 -9.04 -7.24
CA VAL A 21 5.89 -9.59 -5.95
C VAL A 21 4.96 -8.64 -5.20
N PHE A 22 5.31 -7.35 -5.07
CA PHE A 22 4.42 -6.40 -4.38
C PHE A 22 3.15 -6.18 -5.19
N ASN A 23 3.24 -6.14 -6.51
CA ASN A 23 2.05 -6.07 -7.36
C ASN A 23 1.09 -7.24 -7.18
N SER A 24 1.61 -8.46 -6.99
CA SER A 24 0.73 -9.59 -6.68
C SER A 24 0.08 -9.45 -5.30
N VAL A 25 0.82 -8.97 -4.29
CA VAL A 25 0.26 -8.74 -2.93
C VAL A 25 -0.82 -7.65 -2.95
N GLN A 26 -0.62 -6.57 -3.71
CA GLN A 26 -1.60 -5.49 -3.82
C GLN A 26 -2.85 -5.95 -4.56
N ALA A 27 -2.70 -6.74 -5.63
CA ALA A 27 -3.84 -7.30 -6.35
C ALA A 27 -4.67 -8.26 -5.46
N ASN A 28 -4.01 -9.10 -4.67
CA ASN A 28 -4.67 -9.96 -3.68
C ASN A 28 -5.46 -9.15 -2.64
N ALA A 29 -4.84 -8.11 -2.06
CA ALA A 29 -5.51 -7.24 -1.08
C ALA A 29 -6.77 -6.55 -1.63
N ILE A 30 -6.77 -6.18 -2.92
CA ILE A 30 -7.95 -5.63 -3.60
C ILE A 30 -9.07 -6.69 -3.68
N VAL A 31 -8.74 -7.91 -4.10
CA VAL A 31 -9.71 -9.00 -4.22
C VAL A 31 -10.33 -9.32 -2.86
N ASP A 32 -9.52 -9.45 -1.82
CA ASP A 32 -9.99 -9.71 -0.45
C ASP A 32 -10.87 -8.59 0.09
N SER A 33 -10.50 -7.33 -0.18
CA SER A 33 -11.31 -6.21 0.29
C SER A 33 -12.64 -6.09 -0.46
N MET A 34 -12.64 -6.37 -1.77
CA MET A 34 -13.86 -6.36 -2.58
C MET A 34 -14.76 -7.54 -2.25
N SER A 35 -14.21 -8.72 -1.97
CA SER A 35 -14.99 -9.92 -1.63
C SER A 35 -15.78 -9.70 -0.34
N SER A 36 -15.16 -9.12 0.70
CA SER A 36 -15.83 -8.70 1.94
C SER A 36 -16.96 -7.71 1.68
N SER A 37 -16.78 -6.77 0.74
CA SER A 37 -17.80 -5.78 0.37
C SER A 37 -19.03 -6.41 -0.30
N PHE A 38 -18.80 -7.38 -1.18
CA PHE A 38 -19.86 -8.04 -1.93
C PHE A 38 -20.40 -9.30 -1.25
N GLY A 39 -19.90 -9.65 -0.06
CA GLY A 39 -20.28 -10.87 0.65
C GLY A 39 -19.93 -12.16 -0.11
N VAL A 40 -18.86 -12.11 -0.92
CA VAL A 40 -18.40 -13.26 -1.71
C VAL A 40 -17.31 -14.00 -0.94
N ASP A 41 -17.50 -15.30 -0.73
CA ASP A 41 -16.45 -16.14 -0.16
C ASP A 41 -15.36 -16.45 -1.21
N VAL A 42 -14.14 -15.97 -0.95
CA VAL A 42 -12.95 -16.15 -1.79
C VAL A 42 -11.89 -17.03 -1.12
N THR A 43 -12.28 -17.81 -0.11
CA THR A 43 -11.40 -18.82 0.52
C THR A 43 -10.83 -19.81 -0.50
N PRO A 44 -9.69 -20.46 -0.20
CA PRO A 44 -9.05 -21.39 -1.12
C PRO A 44 -10.02 -22.48 -1.63
N GLY A 45 -10.28 -22.47 -2.94
CA GLY A 45 -11.23 -23.38 -3.60
C GLY A 45 -12.59 -22.77 -3.96
N ASN A 46 -12.93 -21.60 -3.41
CA ASN A 46 -14.16 -20.86 -3.68
C ASN A 46 -13.88 -19.51 -4.37
N GLY A 47 -14.93 -18.92 -4.98
CA GLY A 47 -14.85 -17.55 -5.49
C GLY A 47 -13.94 -17.33 -6.70
N MET A 48 -13.42 -18.38 -7.36
CA MET A 48 -12.48 -18.26 -8.49
C MET A 48 -13.02 -17.36 -9.61
N ALA A 49 -14.31 -17.44 -9.93
CA ALA A 49 -14.94 -16.56 -10.93
C ALA A 49 -14.84 -15.07 -10.53
N PHE A 50 -15.09 -14.75 -9.25
CA PHE A 50 -14.97 -13.40 -8.73
C PHE A 50 -13.51 -12.92 -8.77
N LYS A 51 -12.57 -13.74 -8.28
CA LYS A 51 -11.14 -13.46 -8.33
C LYS A 51 -10.67 -13.15 -9.76
N VAL A 52 -11.10 -13.97 -10.74
CA VAL A 52 -10.76 -13.77 -12.16
C VAL A 52 -11.36 -12.48 -12.71
N VAL A 53 -12.61 -12.15 -12.40
CA VAL A 53 -13.25 -10.90 -12.87
C VAL A 53 -12.52 -9.67 -12.34
N VAL A 54 -12.22 -9.64 -11.03
CA VAL A 54 -11.47 -8.53 -10.42
C VAL A 54 -10.05 -8.47 -10.97
N GLY A 55 -9.37 -9.61 -11.12
CA GLY A 55 -8.04 -9.69 -11.72
C GLY A 55 -8.00 -9.19 -13.16
N LEU A 56 -8.96 -9.57 -14.00
CA LEU A 56 -9.08 -9.09 -15.37
C LEU A 56 -9.34 -7.58 -15.41
N LEU A 57 -10.20 -7.07 -14.53
CA LEU A 57 -10.42 -5.62 -14.40
C LEU A 57 -9.12 -4.89 -14.06
N LEU A 58 -8.36 -5.39 -13.07
CA LEU A 58 -7.06 -4.82 -12.69
C LEU A 58 -6.06 -4.87 -13.84
N VAL A 59 -5.98 -5.97 -14.58
CA VAL A 59 -5.10 -6.10 -15.75
C VAL A 59 -5.49 -5.10 -16.84
N ILE A 60 -6.78 -4.97 -17.15
CA ILE A 60 -7.26 -4.02 -18.16
C ILE A 60 -6.91 -2.60 -17.75
N LEU A 61 -7.27 -2.17 -16.55
CA LEU A 61 -7.00 -0.83 -16.05
C LEU A 61 -5.49 -0.55 -16.03
N THR A 62 -4.69 -1.47 -15.49
CA THR A 62 -3.23 -1.35 -15.44
C THR A 62 -2.64 -1.25 -16.85
N SER A 63 -3.10 -2.09 -17.79
CA SER A 63 -2.62 -2.07 -19.17
C SER A 63 -2.87 -0.72 -19.85
N LEU A 64 -4.05 -0.12 -19.66
CA LEU A 64 -4.40 1.18 -20.23
C LEU A 64 -3.46 2.29 -19.74
N ILE A 65 -2.99 2.20 -18.49
CA ILE A 65 -2.07 3.17 -17.90
C ILE A 65 -0.63 2.91 -18.34
N ILE A 66 -0.10 1.70 -18.13
CA ILE A 66 1.33 1.42 -18.33
C ILE A 66 1.76 1.49 -19.79
N PHE A 67 0.86 1.14 -20.74
CA PHE A 67 1.14 1.28 -22.16
C PHE A 67 1.07 2.74 -22.64
N GLY A 68 0.43 3.65 -21.87
CA GLY A 68 0.46 5.09 -22.11
C GLY A 68 1.77 5.77 -21.69
N GLY A 69 2.65 5.05 -20.99
CA GLY A 69 3.96 5.53 -20.56
C GLY A 69 3.93 6.52 -19.40
N ILE A 70 5.12 7.03 -19.06
CA ILE A 70 5.37 7.83 -17.84
C ILE A 70 4.44 9.04 -17.68
N ARG A 71 4.09 9.74 -18.77
CA ARG A 71 3.19 10.90 -18.71
C ARG A 71 1.78 10.51 -18.25
N ARG A 72 1.25 9.37 -18.71
CA ARG A 72 -0.07 8.87 -18.30
C ARG A 72 -0.04 8.38 -16.86
N ILE A 73 1.02 7.66 -16.48
CA ILE A 73 1.23 7.21 -15.09
C ILE A 73 1.23 8.42 -14.16
N SER A 74 2.07 9.42 -14.43
CA SER A 74 2.17 10.62 -13.61
C SER A 74 0.82 11.38 -13.52
N ALA A 75 0.11 11.55 -14.63
CA ALA A 75 -1.18 12.25 -14.64
C ALA A 75 -2.25 11.52 -13.80
N VAL A 76 -2.32 10.19 -13.88
CA VAL A 76 -3.27 9.40 -13.07
C VAL A 76 -2.89 9.46 -11.60
N THR A 77 -1.63 9.22 -11.26
CA THR A 77 -1.15 9.20 -9.86
C THR A 77 -1.34 10.57 -9.20
N GLN A 78 -1.11 11.68 -9.90
CA GLN A 78 -1.30 13.04 -9.39
C GLN A 78 -2.75 13.35 -8.99
N ALA A 79 -3.74 12.73 -9.65
CA ALA A 79 -5.14 12.88 -9.29
C ALA A 79 -5.58 11.87 -8.23
N LEU A 80 -5.17 10.60 -8.39
CA LEU A 80 -5.62 9.49 -7.58
C LEU A 80 -5.09 9.57 -6.14
N VAL A 81 -3.79 9.85 -5.96
CA VAL A 81 -3.13 9.83 -4.64
C VAL A 81 -3.69 10.88 -3.68
N PRO A 82 -3.87 12.16 -4.07
CA PRO A 82 -4.50 13.14 -3.18
C PRO A 82 -5.96 12.79 -2.88
N ALA A 83 -6.71 12.31 -3.87
CA ALA A 83 -8.11 11.96 -3.68
C ALA A 83 -8.29 10.83 -2.65
N MET A 84 -7.51 9.74 -2.77
CA MET A 84 -7.61 8.61 -1.83
C MET A 84 -7.17 9.01 -0.41
N ALA A 85 -6.11 9.83 -0.28
CA ALA A 85 -5.62 10.29 1.01
C ALA A 85 -6.65 11.19 1.71
N LEU A 86 -7.23 12.15 0.99
CA LEU A 86 -8.25 13.05 1.53
C LEU A 86 -9.50 12.30 1.98
N LEU A 87 -10.00 11.38 1.15
CA LEU A 87 -11.16 10.55 1.50
C LEU A 87 -10.91 9.73 2.77
N TYR A 88 -9.74 9.10 2.87
CA TYR A 88 -9.41 8.25 4.01
C TYR A 88 -9.17 9.04 5.30
N ILE A 89 -8.43 10.15 5.21
CA ILE A 89 -8.18 11.04 6.36
C ILE A 89 -9.50 11.65 6.84
N ALA A 90 -10.38 12.08 5.95
CA ALA A 90 -11.68 12.61 6.34
C ALA A 90 -12.49 11.57 7.14
N LEU A 91 -12.50 10.31 6.70
CA LEU A 91 -13.15 9.23 7.44
C LEU A 91 -12.53 9.01 8.82
N GLY A 92 -11.19 8.96 8.91
CA GLY A 92 -10.49 8.83 10.18
C GLY A 92 -10.79 9.96 11.14
N VAL A 93 -10.84 11.20 10.65
CA VAL A 93 -11.22 12.38 11.45
C VAL A 93 -12.66 12.26 11.96
N ILE A 94 -13.61 11.81 11.14
CA ILE A 94 -14.99 11.57 11.57
C ILE A 94 -15.01 10.57 12.74
N VAL A 95 -14.30 9.44 12.61
CA VAL A 95 -14.21 8.42 13.65
C VAL A 95 -13.61 8.97 14.95
N ILE A 96 -12.54 9.75 14.86
CA ILE A 96 -11.89 10.38 16.02
C ILE A 96 -12.83 11.36 16.72
N VAL A 97 -13.55 12.19 15.96
CA VAL A 97 -14.50 13.17 16.52
C VAL A 97 -15.67 12.46 17.22
N MET A 98 -16.17 11.37 16.65
CA MET A 98 -17.25 10.57 17.25
C MET A 98 -16.81 9.90 18.57
N ASN A 99 -15.53 9.57 18.70
CA ASN A 99 -14.97 8.89 19.87
C ASN A 99 -14.03 9.79 20.69
N ILE A 100 -14.26 11.11 20.67
CA ILE A 100 -13.29 12.09 21.21
C ILE A 100 -12.96 11.86 22.69
N THR A 101 -13.88 11.29 23.46
CA THR A 101 -13.68 10.96 24.89
C THR A 101 -12.72 9.80 25.10
N GLU A 102 -12.63 8.87 24.14
CA GLU A 102 -11.78 7.68 24.22
C GLU A 102 -10.36 7.92 23.67
N VAL A 103 -10.16 9.03 22.93
CA VAL A 103 -8.87 9.38 22.33
C VAL A 103 -7.72 9.43 23.35
N PRO A 104 -7.86 10.02 24.56
CA PRO A 104 -6.80 9.99 25.56
C PRO A 104 -6.44 8.56 25.99
N ALA A 105 -7.44 7.70 26.20
CA ALA A 105 -7.23 6.31 26.59
C ALA A 105 -6.54 5.51 25.46
N MET A 106 -6.94 5.73 24.21
CA MET A 106 -6.27 5.15 23.04
C MET A 106 -4.78 5.49 23.00
N PHE A 107 -4.40 6.76 23.21
CA PHE A 107 -2.98 7.15 23.25
C PHE A 107 -2.23 6.49 24.42
N MET A 108 -2.86 6.37 25.58
CA MET A 108 -2.28 5.64 26.71
C MET A 108 -2.05 4.17 26.36
N HIS A 109 -3.00 3.50 25.71
CA HIS A 109 -2.82 2.11 25.25
C HIS A 109 -1.68 1.96 24.25
N ILE A 110 -1.47 2.92 23.34
CA ILE A 110 -0.32 2.89 22.42
C ILE A 110 1.00 3.00 23.20
N ILE A 111 1.09 3.93 24.14
CA ILE A 111 2.31 4.15 24.93
C ILE A 111 2.59 2.98 25.86
N GLU A 112 1.58 2.47 26.56
CA GLU A 112 1.69 1.30 27.43
C GLU A 112 2.00 0.03 26.64
N GLY A 113 1.35 -0.17 25.49
CA GLY A 113 1.65 -1.30 24.61
C GLY A 113 3.06 -1.25 24.02
N ALA A 114 3.61 -0.05 23.81
CA ALA A 114 4.93 0.15 23.24
C ALA A 114 6.05 0.20 24.29
N PHE A 115 5.80 0.71 25.50
CA PHE A 115 6.82 1.01 26.52
C PHE A 115 6.47 0.52 27.92
N GLY A 116 5.39 -0.24 28.08
CA GLY A 116 4.93 -0.74 29.37
C GLY A 116 5.92 -1.71 30.02
N ILE A 117 5.97 -1.66 31.36
CA ILE A 117 6.88 -2.51 32.16
C ILE A 117 6.55 -3.99 31.95
N ARG A 118 5.27 -4.35 31.85
CA ARG A 118 4.82 -5.72 31.62
C ARG A 118 5.27 -6.23 30.25
N GLU A 119 5.17 -5.40 29.23
CA GLU A 119 5.55 -5.66 27.84
C GLU A 119 7.07 -5.75 27.70
N PHE A 120 7.81 -4.94 28.45
CA PHE A 120 9.27 -5.03 28.52
C PHE A 120 9.74 -6.35 29.15
N VAL A 121 9.13 -6.76 30.28
CA VAL A 121 9.47 -7.99 31.00
C VAL A 121 9.04 -9.25 30.25
N SER A 122 7.93 -9.20 29.50
CA SER A 122 7.41 -10.35 28.74
C SER A 122 8.05 -10.53 27.35
N GLY A 123 8.92 -9.60 26.92
CA GLY A 123 9.43 -9.56 25.54
C GLY A 123 8.45 -8.96 24.53
N GLY A 124 7.27 -8.52 24.96
CA GLY A 124 6.28 -7.79 24.15
C GLY A 124 6.83 -6.53 23.51
N PHE A 125 7.75 -5.81 24.17
CA PHE A 125 8.46 -4.67 23.58
C PHE A 125 9.18 -5.05 22.29
N ALA A 126 9.99 -6.12 22.32
CA ALA A 126 10.77 -6.54 21.16
C ALA A 126 9.86 -7.02 20.02
N ALA A 127 8.78 -7.72 20.34
CA ALA A 127 7.79 -8.16 19.36
C ALA A 127 7.06 -6.97 18.70
N ALA A 128 6.57 -6.01 19.50
CA ALA A 128 5.89 -4.81 19.03
C ALA A 128 6.83 -3.93 18.18
N PHE A 129 8.07 -3.74 18.63
CA PHE A 129 9.09 -3.01 17.89
C PHE A 129 9.40 -3.67 16.53
N MET A 130 9.67 -4.97 16.52
CA MET A 130 9.99 -5.70 15.29
C MET A 130 8.82 -5.71 14.30
N MET A 131 7.59 -5.88 14.81
CA MET A 131 6.39 -5.83 13.97
C MET A 131 6.14 -4.42 13.43
N GLY A 132 6.28 -3.40 14.27
CA GLY A 132 6.16 -1.99 13.89
C GLY A 132 7.18 -1.58 12.84
N LEU A 133 8.44 -1.98 13.02
CA LEU A 133 9.51 -1.73 12.05
C LEU A 133 9.24 -2.43 10.71
N ARG A 134 8.83 -3.71 10.74
CA ARG A 134 8.52 -4.46 9.51
C ARG A 134 7.34 -3.86 8.75
N ARG A 135 6.25 -3.50 9.43
CA ARG A 135 5.06 -2.91 8.79
C ARG A 135 5.32 -1.46 8.35
N GLY A 136 6.07 -0.68 9.14
CA GLY A 136 6.46 0.68 8.80
C GLY A 136 7.32 0.74 7.53
N LEU A 137 8.35 -0.11 7.44
CA LEU A 137 9.20 -0.22 6.24
C LEU A 137 8.40 -0.66 5.01
N PHE A 138 7.40 -1.52 5.18
CA PHE A 138 6.52 -1.92 4.09
C PHE A 138 5.57 -0.82 3.63
N SER A 139 5.17 0.09 4.53
CA SER A 139 4.26 1.19 4.20
C SER A 139 4.96 2.35 3.48
N ASN A 140 6.00 2.90 4.10
CA ASN A 140 6.64 4.13 3.61
C ASN A 140 7.88 3.90 2.75
N GLU A 141 8.33 2.66 2.63
CA GLU A 141 9.50 2.26 1.85
C GLU A 141 10.80 2.99 2.26
N ALA A 142 10.85 3.55 3.48
CA ALA A 142 12.01 4.29 3.96
C ALA A 142 13.23 3.36 4.04
N GLY A 143 14.31 3.73 3.36
CA GLY A 143 15.53 2.93 3.32
C GLY A 143 15.50 1.74 2.34
N MET A 144 14.40 1.49 1.62
CA MET A 144 14.35 0.44 0.58
C MET A 144 14.92 0.87 -0.78
N GLY A 145 15.08 2.18 -1.01
CA GLY A 145 15.69 2.73 -2.21
C GLY A 145 14.79 2.76 -3.47
N SER A 146 13.55 2.31 -3.37
CA SER A 146 12.55 2.32 -4.45
C SER A 146 12.10 3.73 -4.84
N ALA A 147 11.67 4.55 -3.88
CA ALA A 147 11.14 5.90 -4.09
C ALA A 147 12.08 6.85 -4.87
N PRO A 148 13.42 6.81 -4.67
CA PRO A 148 14.37 7.55 -5.51
C PRO A 148 14.25 7.29 -7.02
N ASN A 149 13.74 6.13 -7.48
CA ASN A 149 13.50 5.88 -8.91
C ASN A 149 12.49 6.88 -9.49
N ALA A 150 11.43 7.22 -8.75
CA ALA A 150 10.49 8.27 -9.13
C ALA A 150 11.10 9.67 -8.96
N GLY A 151 11.81 9.89 -7.85
CA GLY A 151 12.47 11.17 -7.61
C GLY A 151 13.45 11.56 -8.72
N ALA A 152 14.15 10.59 -9.31
CA ALA A 152 15.11 10.83 -10.39
C ALA A 152 14.47 11.37 -11.69
N THR A 153 13.16 11.21 -11.87
CA THR A 153 12.43 11.69 -13.05
C THR A 153 11.83 13.08 -12.89
N ALA A 154 11.89 13.65 -11.68
CA ALA A 154 11.30 14.95 -11.38
C ALA A 154 12.08 16.09 -12.05
N SER A 155 11.36 17.03 -12.66
CA SER A 155 11.95 18.27 -13.17
C SER A 155 12.11 19.27 -12.03
N ILE A 156 13.32 19.30 -11.45
CA ILE A 156 13.64 20.05 -10.23
C ILE A 156 14.99 20.74 -10.38
N SER A 157 15.12 21.93 -9.78
CA SER A 157 16.32 22.76 -9.91
C SER A 157 17.51 22.26 -9.08
N HIS A 158 17.26 21.46 -8.04
CA HIS A 158 18.31 20.95 -7.15
C HIS A 158 17.88 19.65 -6.46
N PRO A 159 18.70 18.57 -6.43
CA PRO A 159 18.33 17.27 -5.88
C PRO A 159 17.74 17.31 -4.46
N ALA A 160 18.27 18.20 -3.60
CA ALA A 160 17.76 18.39 -2.24
C ALA A 160 16.26 18.73 -2.19
N LYS A 161 15.75 19.51 -3.16
CA LYS A 161 14.31 19.84 -3.22
C LYS A 161 13.48 18.57 -3.40
N GLN A 162 13.94 17.67 -4.26
CA GLN A 162 13.26 16.39 -4.50
C GLN A 162 13.43 15.42 -3.32
N GLY A 163 14.52 15.54 -2.56
CA GLY A 163 14.70 14.85 -1.28
C GLY A 163 13.63 15.25 -0.26
N TYR A 164 13.41 16.56 -0.07
CA TYR A 164 12.38 17.06 0.84
C TYR A 164 10.97 16.63 0.44
N VAL A 165 10.65 16.66 -0.86
CA VAL A 165 9.35 16.18 -1.36
C VAL A 165 9.17 14.68 -1.08
N GLN A 166 10.21 13.86 -1.23
CA GLN A 166 10.15 12.43 -0.89
C GLN A 166 10.00 12.19 0.62
N SER A 167 10.65 12.99 1.47
CA SER A 167 10.47 12.90 2.93
C SER A 167 9.03 13.22 3.35
N LEU A 168 8.35 14.14 2.66
CA LEU A 168 6.91 14.38 2.88
C LEU A 168 6.06 13.16 2.52
N GLY A 169 6.47 12.35 1.54
CA GLY A 169 5.81 11.07 1.22
C GLY A 169 5.72 10.15 2.44
N VAL A 170 6.84 9.98 3.17
CA VAL A 170 6.89 9.20 4.43
C VAL A 170 5.97 9.79 5.50
N TYR A 171 5.93 11.12 5.62
CA TYR A 171 5.06 11.82 6.57
C TYR A 171 3.58 11.55 6.29
N PHE A 172 3.14 11.76 5.04
CA PHE A 172 1.74 11.55 4.66
C PHE A 172 1.32 10.09 4.76
N ASP A 173 2.18 9.16 4.35
CA ASP A 173 1.89 7.73 4.42
C ASP A 173 1.79 7.25 5.88
N THR A 174 2.86 7.37 6.66
CA THR A 174 2.93 6.73 7.98
C THR A 174 2.28 7.56 9.08
N LEU A 175 2.61 8.86 9.18
CA LEU A 175 2.15 9.66 10.31
C LEU A 175 0.71 10.16 10.16
N LEU A 176 0.21 10.23 8.93
CA LEU A 176 -1.19 10.58 8.68
C LEU A 176 -2.01 9.34 8.35
N VAL A 177 -1.81 8.71 7.19
CA VAL A 177 -2.69 7.63 6.73
C VAL A 177 -2.62 6.40 7.64
N CYS A 178 -1.44 5.86 7.94
CA CYS A 178 -1.34 4.67 8.81
C CYS A 178 -1.76 4.96 10.25
N SER A 179 -1.45 6.14 10.78
CA SER A 179 -1.95 6.56 12.10
C SER A 179 -3.47 6.64 12.12
N MET A 180 -4.12 7.17 11.08
CA MET A 180 -5.60 7.13 10.98
C MET A 180 -6.13 5.70 10.99
N THR A 181 -5.52 4.77 10.24
CA THR A 181 -5.89 3.35 10.28
C THR A 181 -5.78 2.77 11.68
N ALA A 182 -4.67 3.04 12.38
CA ALA A 182 -4.46 2.57 13.74
C ALA A 182 -5.50 3.15 14.70
N PHE A 183 -5.82 4.44 14.60
CA PHE A 183 -6.82 5.09 15.45
C PHE A 183 -8.22 4.54 15.20
N ILE A 184 -8.61 4.34 13.95
CA ILE A 184 -9.89 3.71 13.59
C ILE A 184 -10.02 2.34 14.26
N VAL A 185 -8.97 1.52 14.20
CA VAL A 185 -8.98 0.17 14.79
C VAL A 185 -8.96 0.24 16.31
N LEU A 186 -8.11 1.06 16.92
CA LEU A 186 -8.01 1.10 18.38
C LEU A 186 -9.25 1.70 19.05
N LEU A 187 -9.89 2.70 18.43
CA LEU A 187 -11.13 3.29 18.94
C LEU A 187 -12.34 2.36 18.82
N SER A 188 -12.32 1.38 17.90
CA SER A 188 -13.37 0.37 17.84
C SER A 188 -13.26 -0.70 18.93
N ASN A 189 -12.15 -0.73 19.67
CA ASN A 189 -11.82 -1.73 20.69
C ASN A 189 -12.14 -3.19 20.25
N PRO A 190 -11.51 -3.68 19.17
CA PRO A 190 -11.84 -4.96 18.57
C PRO A 190 -11.37 -6.12 19.46
N GLU A 191 -12.00 -7.28 19.29
CA GLU A 191 -11.43 -8.53 19.81
C GLU A 191 -10.15 -8.88 19.05
N TYR A 192 -9.01 -8.73 19.72
CA TYR A 192 -7.71 -9.03 19.12
C TYR A 192 -7.56 -10.53 18.83
N GLY A 193 -7.08 -10.85 17.62
CA GLY A 193 -6.73 -12.21 17.22
C GLY A 193 -7.81 -12.97 16.43
N THR A 194 -9.04 -12.44 16.34
CA THR A 194 -10.14 -13.06 15.55
C THR A 194 -10.10 -12.63 14.08
N THR A 195 -9.94 -11.33 13.83
CA THR A 195 -9.92 -10.74 12.48
C THR A 195 -8.57 -10.05 12.23
N GLN A 196 -8.04 -10.17 11.02
CA GLN A 196 -6.72 -9.62 10.66
C GLN A 196 -6.77 -8.81 9.36
N GLY A 197 -5.72 -8.00 9.14
CA GLY A 197 -5.51 -7.30 7.88
C GLY A 197 -6.61 -6.28 7.57
N ALA A 198 -6.99 -6.20 6.29
CA ALA A 198 -8.02 -5.27 5.81
C ALA A 198 -9.39 -5.52 6.46
N ALA A 199 -9.74 -6.78 6.72
CA ALA A 199 -11.01 -7.17 7.33
C ALA A 199 -11.14 -6.58 8.74
N LEU A 200 -10.05 -6.49 9.51
CA LEU A 200 -10.08 -5.90 10.86
C LEU A 200 -10.51 -4.43 10.80
N THR A 201 -9.95 -3.66 9.86
CA THR A 201 -10.31 -2.26 9.67
C THR A 201 -11.73 -2.11 9.11
N GLN A 202 -12.19 -3.03 8.27
CA GLN A 202 -13.58 -3.06 7.77
C GLN A 202 -14.57 -3.28 8.90
N THR A 203 -14.34 -4.27 9.77
CA THR A 203 -15.19 -4.52 10.94
C THR A 203 -15.15 -3.34 11.90
N ALA A 204 -13.97 -2.82 12.24
CA ALA A 204 -13.81 -1.65 13.10
C ALA A 204 -14.60 -0.43 12.61
N LEU A 205 -14.61 -0.18 11.31
CA LEU A 205 -15.41 0.89 10.72
C LEU A 205 -16.91 0.58 10.71
N ALA A 206 -17.27 -0.66 10.41
CA ALA A 206 -18.67 -1.08 10.41
C ALA A 206 -19.31 -0.94 11.80
N ASP A 207 -18.56 -1.26 12.85
CA ASP A 207 -19.02 -1.15 14.24
C ASP A 207 -19.26 0.31 14.66
N GLN A 208 -18.49 1.25 14.09
CA GLN A 208 -18.56 2.67 14.46
C GLN A 208 -19.49 3.50 13.57
N LEU A 209 -19.55 3.19 12.27
CA LEU A 209 -20.26 3.99 11.27
C LEU A 209 -21.42 3.24 10.60
N GLY A 210 -21.52 1.93 10.79
CA GLY A 210 -22.49 1.06 10.12
C GLY A 210 -21.93 0.37 8.88
N THR A 211 -22.68 -0.61 8.35
CA THR A 211 -22.21 -1.52 7.30
C THR A 211 -21.85 -0.85 5.96
N TRP A 212 -22.36 0.35 5.69
CA TRP A 212 -21.97 1.11 4.49
C TRP A 212 -20.46 1.42 4.46
N ALA A 213 -19.82 1.51 5.63
CA ALA A 213 -18.41 1.81 5.76
C ALA A 213 -17.50 0.68 5.23
N ILE A 214 -18.02 -0.56 5.16
CA ILE A 214 -17.32 -1.69 4.52
C ILE A 214 -17.12 -1.39 3.04
N HIS A 215 -18.18 -0.96 2.34
CA HIS A 215 -18.11 -0.62 0.92
C HIS A 215 -17.18 0.57 0.66
N PHE A 216 -17.25 1.60 1.52
CA PHE A 216 -16.36 2.75 1.44
C PHE A 216 -14.89 2.32 1.58
N LEU A 217 -14.58 1.51 2.60
CA LEU A 217 -13.21 1.05 2.83
C LEU A 217 -12.72 0.20 1.67
N SER A 218 -13.57 -0.61 1.04
CA SER A 218 -13.17 -1.37 -0.15
C SER A 218 -12.81 -0.49 -1.34
N VAL A 219 -13.52 0.62 -1.53
CA VAL A 219 -13.14 1.62 -2.53
C VAL A 219 -11.81 2.28 -2.13
N ALA A 220 -11.62 2.63 -0.86
CA ALA A 220 -10.36 3.22 -0.40
C ALA A 220 -9.19 2.24 -0.60
N ILE A 221 -9.32 0.98 -0.19
CA ILE A 221 -8.28 -0.05 -0.37
C ILE A 221 -8.01 -0.27 -1.85
N PHE A 222 -9.04 -0.32 -2.70
CA PHE A 222 -8.85 -0.36 -4.15
C PHE A 222 -7.97 0.80 -4.62
N LEU A 223 -8.29 2.04 -4.23
CA LEU A 223 -7.50 3.21 -4.62
C LEU A 223 -6.05 3.13 -4.09
N PHE A 224 -5.85 2.81 -2.81
CA PHE A 224 -4.53 2.66 -2.21
C PHE A 224 -3.69 1.59 -2.91
N ALA A 225 -4.18 0.35 -2.95
CA ALA A 225 -3.47 -0.76 -3.53
C ALA A 225 -3.23 -0.57 -5.03
N TYR A 226 -4.21 -0.03 -5.77
CA TYR A 226 -4.07 0.25 -7.19
C TYR A 226 -3.04 1.36 -7.46
N SER A 227 -2.98 2.39 -6.62
CA SER A 227 -1.93 3.41 -6.71
C SER A 227 -0.54 2.79 -6.56
N SER A 228 -0.38 1.84 -5.63
CA SER A 228 0.85 1.10 -5.41
C SER A 228 1.18 0.21 -6.61
N VAL A 229 0.20 -0.43 -7.24
CA VAL A 229 0.42 -1.23 -8.46
C VAL A 229 1.07 -0.40 -9.57
N ILE A 230 0.58 0.83 -9.78
CA ILE A 230 1.12 1.76 -10.76
C ILE A 230 2.52 2.22 -10.36
N GLY A 231 2.74 2.59 -9.09
CA GLY A 231 4.03 3.05 -8.58
C GLY A 231 5.13 1.99 -8.67
N ASN A 232 4.82 0.76 -8.26
CA ASN A 232 5.71 -0.39 -8.31
C ASN A 232 6.12 -0.75 -9.75
N TYR A 233 5.16 -0.73 -10.69
CA TYR A 233 5.47 -0.88 -12.10
C TYR A 233 6.43 0.21 -12.57
N PHE A 234 6.17 1.46 -12.19
CA PHE A 234 7.00 2.59 -12.59
C PHE A 234 8.44 2.47 -12.08
N TYR A 235 8.66 1.98 -10.86
CA TYR A 235 10.01 1.68 -10.35
C TYR A 235 10.72 0.63 -11.20
N GLY A 236 10.01 -0.44 -11.58
CA GLY A 236 10.54 -1.46 -12.48
C GLY A 236 10.83 -0.92 -13.89
N GLU A 237 9.97 -0.05 -14.44
CA GLU A 237 10.19 0.58 -15.75
C GLU A 237 11.48 1.40 -15.76
N ALA A 238 11.74 2.19 -14.72
CA ALA A 238 13.00 2.94 -14.57
C ALA A 238 14.22 2.02 -14.54
N ASN A 239 14.13 0.90 -13.81
CA ASN A 239 15.20 -0.10 -13.71
C ASN A 239 15.45 -0.84 -15.02
N ILE A 240 14.38 -1.22 -15.74
CA ILE A 240 14.52 -1.86 -17.05
C ILE A 240 15.17 -0.89 -18.04
N LEU A 241 14.79 0.39 -18.05
CA LEU A 241 15.43 1.40 -18.90
C LEU A 241 16.92 1.57 -18.56
N PHE A 242 17.29 1.48 -17.28
CA PHE A 242 18.69 1.50 -16.86
C PHE A 242 19.47 0.26 -17.34
N LEU A 243 18.88 -0.93 -17.27
CA LEU A 243 19.50 -2.18 -17.69
C LEU A 243 19.55 -2.32 -19.23
N THR A 244 18.52 -1.87 -19.93
CA THR A 244 18.38 -2.01 -21.38
C THR A 244 17.43 -0.98 -22.00
N GLY A 245 17.84 -0.39 -23.12
CA GLY A 245 16.97 0.47 -23.95
C GLY A 245 16.05 -0.30 -24.91
N SER A 246 16.00 -1.63 -24.82
CA SER A 246 15.28 -2.46 -25.79
C SER A 246 13.76 -2.36 -25.64
N ARG A 247 13.08 -1.95 -26.71
CA ARG A 247 11.61 -1.95 -26.77
C ARG A 247 10.99 -3.32 -26.52
N LYS A 248 11.65 -4.40 -26.96
CA LYS A 248 11.20 -5.77 -26.74
C LYS A 248 11.30 -6.17 -25.26
N ALA A 249 12.38 -5.76 -24.59
CA ALA A 249 12.55 -6.02 -23.15
C ALA A 249 11.50 -5.26 -22.33
N MET A 250 11.21 -4.00 -22.69
CA MET A 250 10.16 -3.21 -22.04
C MET A 250 8.77 -3.83 -22.25
N LEU A 251 8.48 -4.31 -23.46
CA LEU A 251 7.23 -5.02 -23.74
C LEU A 251 7.11 -6.30 -22.90
N ALA A 252 8.16 -7.11 -22.86
CA ALA A 252 8.19 -8.32 -22.04
C ALA A 252 7.98 -8.00 -20.55
N PHE A 253 8.67 -6.98 -20.03
CA PHE A 253 8.50 -6.51 -18.66
C PHE A 253 7.04 -6.14 -18.34
N ARG A 254 6.40 -5.33 -19.18
CA ARG A 254 4.98 -4.95 -19.03
C ARG A 254 4.05 -6.16 -18.99
N LEU A 255 4.24 -7.10 -19.92
CA LEU A 255 3.43 -8.32 -19.98
C LEU A 255 3.62 -9.19 -18.73
N VAL A 256 4.85 -9.31 -18.24
CA VAL A 256 5.13 -10.06 -17.00
C VAL A 256 4.52 -9.35 -15.79
N THR A 257 4.63 -8.02 -15.67
CA THR A 257 3.94 -7.27 -14.61
C THR A 257 2.43 -7.54 -14.62
N LEU A 258 1.78 -7.48 -15.78
CA LEU A 258 0.35 -7.78 -15.89
C LEU A 258 0.03 -9.23 -15.51
N ALA A 259 0.88 -10.18 -15.86
CA ALA A 259 0.73 -11.57 -15.43
C ALA A 259 0.83 -11.70 -13.90
N PHE A 260 1.75 -10.99 -13.24
CA PHE A 260 1.86 -10.99 -11.77
C PHE A 260 0.68 -10.29 -11.09
N VAL A 261 0.12 -9.23 -11.69
CA VAL A 261 -1.13 -8.62 -11.20
C VAL A 261 -2.28 -9.63 -11.28
N MET A 262 -2.41 -10.35 -12.40
CA MET A 262 -3.42 -11.41 -12.53
C MET A 262 -3.19 -12.52 -11.50
N LEU A 263 -1.96 -13.04 -11.41
CA LEU A 263 -1.60 -14.10 -10.47
C LEU A 263 -1.92 -13.70 -9.03
N GLY A 264 -1.59 -12.48 -8.63
CA GLY A 264 -1.94 -11.97 -7.30
C GLY A 264 -3.43 -11.91 -7.05
N ALA A 265 -4.25 -11.60 -8.06
CA ALA A 265 -5.69 -11.56 -7.89
C ALA A 265 -6.32 -12.96 -7.72
N VAL A 266 -5.75 -14.01 -8.32
CA VAL A 266 -6.31 -15.38 -8.27
C VAL A 266 -5.76 -16.27 -7.17
N VAL A 267 -4.59 -15.95 -6.62
CA VAL A 267 -4.02 -16.63 -5.44
C VAL A 267 -4.65 -16.00 -4.21
#